data_AF-A0A4Y3K6C3-F1
#
_entry.id   AF-A0A4Y3K6C3-F1
#
_cell.length_a   1.000
_cell.length_b   1.000
_cell.length_c   1.000
_cell.angle_alpha   90.00
_cell.angle_beta   90.00
_cell.angle_gamma   90.00
#
_symmetry.space_group_name_H-M   'P 1'
#
loop_
_entity.id
_entity.type
_entity.pdbx_description
1 polymer ?
#
loop_
_entity_poly.entity_id
_entity_poly.type
_entity_poly.pdbx_seq_one_letter_code
_entity_poly.pdbx_strand_id
1 'polypeptide(L)'
;MTGRTARGALAGVSAVAVAACALAACTPPVPEDQTTRVDVERFQDLAADPWLAATALTVGRYAFGTDRQFEPGAARGTRTATGTVGQVLTAQTSAAAREGWVVAAARCGDGSGTDSGWPVTVELVRVLADGAAAVGEVRVEQDQSGVEDGATRVLPRRVLVAAYAPHHTNRARVEVPDEPVAFDALACLGGAGGASVGPTDLLPTVQGADEAAR
;
A
#
# COMPACT_ATOMS: atom_id res chain seq x y z
N MET A 1 -85.32 37.94 -14.07
CA MET A 1 -85.16 37.84 -12.60
C MET A 1 -83.85 37.09 -12.36
N THR A 2 -82.74 37.83 -12.21
CA THR A 2 -82.00 38.08 -10.94
C THR A 2 -81.33 36.81 -10.41
N GLY A 3 -79.99 36.71 -10.29
CA GLY A 3 -78.95 37.73 -10.36
C GLY A 3 -77.53 37.17 -10.44
N ARG A 4 -76.61 38.07 -10.79
CA ARG A 4 -75.15 37.97 -10.74
C ARG A 4 -74.64 38.02 -9.30
N THR A 5 -73.53 37.33 -9.04
CA THR A 5 -72.25 37.80 -8.42
C THR A 5 -71.33 36.59 -8.24
N ALA A 6 -70.00 36.63 -8.23
CA ALA A 6 -68.98 37.55 -8.72
C ALA A 6 -67.61 36.88 -8.50
N ARG A 7 -66.66 37.14 -9.43
CA ARG A 7 -65.21 37.38 -9.22
C ARG A 7 -64.28 36.29 -8.63
N GLY A 8 -63.18 36.07 -9.36
CA GLY A 8 -61.91 35.50 -8.88
C GLY A 8 -61.08 34.99 -10.06
N ALA A 9 -60.62 35.86 -10.96
CA ALA A 9 -59.24 36.36 -11.02
C ALA A 9 -58.25 35.39 -11.73
N LEU A 10 -57.85 35.79 -12.94
CA LEU A 10 -56.68 35.31 -13.68
C LEU A 10 -55.40 35.61 -12.88
N ALA A 11 -54.51 34.63 -12.70
CA ALA A 11 -53.06 34.84 -12.63
C ALA A 11 -52.33 33.50 -12.49
N GLY A 12 -51.27 33.32 -13.27
CA GLY A 12 -50.18 32.41 -12.90
C GLY A 12 -49.70 31.52 -14.03
N VAL A 13 -49.08 32.15 -15.03
CA VAL A 13 -48.02 31.57 -15.86
C VAL A 13 -47.04 30.80 -14.96
N SER A 14 -46.69 29.56 -15.31
CA SER A 14 -45.36 28.93 -15.17
C SER A 14 -45.42 27.44 -14.78
N ALA A 15 -45.24 26.54 -15.74
CA ALA A 15 -44.59 25.24 -15.53
C ALA A 15 -44.14 24.62 -16.85
N VAL A 16 -43.42 25.39 -17.67
CA VAL A 16 -42.43 24.82 -18.60
C VAL A 16 -41.25 24.41 -17.73
N ALA A 17 -41.25 23.20 -17.16
CA ALA A 17 -40.07 22.61 -16.52
C ALA A 17 -40.33 21.18 -16.03
N VAL A 18 -40.51 20.21 -16.93
CA VAL A 18 -40.16 18.80 -16.62
C VAL A 18 -39.55 18.16 -17.87
N ALA A 19 -38.43 18.69 -18.31
CA ALA A 19 -37.57 18.08 -19.33
C ALA A 19 -36.11 18.24 -18.88
N ALA A 20 -35.77 17.68 -17.72
CA ALA A 20 -34.41 17.76 -17.16
C ALA A 20 -34.12 16.65 -16.12
N CYS A 21 -34.41 15.39 -16.43
CA CYS A 21 -33.96 14.27 -15.59
C CYS A 21 -33.41 13.06 -16.38
N ALA A 22 -33.17 13.19 -17.70
CA ALA A 22 -32.61 12.12 -18.53
C ALA A 22 -31.17 12.41 -19.01
N LEU A 23 -30.41 13.18 -18.22
CA LEU A 23 -28.96 13.34 -18.37
C LEU A 23 -28.29 12.85 -17.09
N ALA A 24 -28.62 11.62 -16.67
CA ALA A 24 -27.75 10.84 -15.80
C ALA A 24 -26.55 10.41 -16.66
N ALA A 25 -25.63 11.37 -16.81
CA ALA A 25 -24.20 11.22 -17.05
C ALA A 25 -23.78 9.93 -17.79
N CYS A 26 -23.88 9.97 -19.11
CA CYS A 26 -22.87 9.34 -19.96
C CYS A 26 -21.55 10.11 -19.77
N THR A 27 -20.96 10.05 -18.58
CA THR A 27 -19.55 10.34 -18.43
C THR A 27 -18.83 9.33 -19.31
N PRO A 28 -18.05 9.76 -20.32
CA PRO A 28 -17.20 8.81 -21.02
C PRO A 28 -16.39 8.05 -19.98
N PRO A 29 -16.18 6.74 -20.14
CA PRO A 29 -15.35 5.99 -19.20
C PRO A 29 -14.04 6.75 -19.08
N VAL A 30 -13.69 7.10 -17.84
CA VAL A 30 -12.36 7.65 -17.55
C VAL A 30 -11.38 6.65 -18.17
N PRO A 31 -10.46 7.11 -19.03
CA PRO A 31 -9.45 6.23 -19.59
C PRO A 31 -8.84 5.38 -18.47
N GLU A 32 -8.80 4.06 -18.64
CA GLU A 32 -8.39 3.09 -17.60
C GLU A 32 -6.97 3.37 -17.06
N ASP A 33 -6.19 4.18 -17.78
CA ASP A 33 -4.86 4.67 -17.44
C ASP A 33 -4.83 5.93 -16.54
N GLN A 34 -5.97 6.46 -16.11
CA GLN A 34 -6.01 7.60 -15.17
C GLN A 34 -6.29 7.17 -13.74
N THR A 35 -5.66 7.86 -12.79
CA THR A 35 -5.98 7.76 -11.37
C THR A 35 -7.47 8.03 -11.14
N THR A 36 -8.13 7.12 -10.42
CA THR A 36 -9.54 7.23 -10.07
C THR A 36 -9.73 7.48 -8.57
N ARG A 37 -10.99 7.65 -8.17
CA ARG A 37 -11.37 7.72 -6.75
C ARG A 37 -10.91 6.48 -5.97
N VAL A 38 -10.92 5.29 -6.57
CA VAL A 38 -10.49 4.04 -5.90
C VAL A 38 -9.01 4.13 -5.52
N ASP A 39 -8.14 4.62 -6.41
CA ASP A 39 -6.72 4.78 -6.12
C ASP A 39 -6.45 5.80 -5.02
N VAL A 40 -7.24 6.89 -4.99
CA VAL A 40 -7.16 7.92 -3.95
C VAL A 40 -7.60 7.38 -2.60
N GLU A 41 -8.69 6.60 -2.55
CA GLU A 41 -9.18 5.96 -1.31
C GLU A 41 -8.16 4.96 -0.77
N ARG A 42 -7.60 4.09 -1.61
CA ARG A 42 -6.53 3.17 -1.23
C ARG A 42 -5.29 3.91 -0.71
N PHE A 43 -4.93 5.01 -1.36
CA PHE A 43 -3.85 5.87 -0.90
C PHE A 43 -4.15 6.51 0.47
N GLN A 44 -5.38 6.98 0.70
CA GLN A 44 -5.81 7.53 1.99
C GLN A 44 -5.78 6.47 3.09
N ASP A 45 -6.16 5.22 2.80
CA ASP A 45 -6.05 4.10 3.72
C ASP A 45 -4.59 3.85 4.15
N LEU A 46 -3.63 3.94 3.22
CA LEU A 46 -2.20 3.85 3.56
C LEU A 46 -1.71 5.08 4.33
N ALA A 47 -2.16 6.28 3.96
CA ALA A 47 -1.76 7.53 4.63
C ALA A 47 -2.27 7.61 6.08
N ALA A 48 -3.43 6.99 6.36
CA ALA A 48 -4.03 6.94 7.69
C ALA A 48 -3.42 5.85 8.59
N ASP A 49 -2.58 4.96 8.04
CA ASP A 49 -1.99 3.84 8.77
C ASP A 49 -0.92 4.31 9.80
N PRO A 50 -1.15 4.12 11.11
CA PRO A 50 -0.22 4.58 12.13
C PRO A 50 1.13 3.85 12.13
N TRP A 51 1.19 2.61 11.68
CA TRP A 51 2.43 1.83 11.62
C TRP A 51 3.36 2.33 10.51
N LEU A 52 2.78 2.70 9.36
CA LEU A 52 3.53 3.28 8.25
C LEU A 52 4.13 4.63 8.61
N ALA A 53 3.38 5.47 9.35
CA ALA A 53 3.80 6.81 9.77
C ALA A 53 4.53 7.57 8.64
N ALA A 54 3.92 7.55 7.46
CA ALA A 54 4.62 7.88 6.22
C ALA A 54 5.05 9.35 6.17
N THR A 55 6.31 9.57 5.81
CA THR A 55 6.88 10.91 5.55
C THR A 55 6.90 11.23 4.05
N ALA A 56 6.73 10.22 3.20
CA ALA A 56 6.61 10.37 1.76
C ALA A 56 5.44 9.53 1.24
N LEU A 57 4.70 10.09 0.30
CA LEU A 57 3.42 9.59 -0.16
C LEU A 57 3.29 9.78 -1.68
N THR A 58 2.77 8.78 -2.39
CA THR A 58 2.53 8.82 -3.84
C THR A 58 1.23 8.11 -4.16
N VAL A 59 0.33 8.76 -4.91
CA VAL A 59 -0.91 8.13 -5.39
C VAL A 59 -0.59 7.27 -6.62
N GLY A 60 -1.26 6.12 -6.73
CA GLY A 60 -1.06 5.21 -7.86
C GLY A 60 -1.48 5.85 -9.18
N ARG A 61 -0.73 5.54 -10.25
CA ARG A 61 -0.97 6.03 -11.60
C ARG A 61 -0.51 5.01 -12.64
N TYR A 62 -0.91 5.22 -13.88
CA TYR A 62 -0.36 4.46 -15.00
C TYR A 62 1.06 4.92 -15.35
N ALA A 63 1.97 3.99 -15.64
CA ALA A 63 3.35 4.29 -16.02
C ALA A 63 3.44 4.51 -17.54
N PHE A 64 3.44 5.78 -17.98
CA PHE A 64 3.56 6.11 -19.41
C PHE A 64 4.88 5.60 -20.01
N GLY A 65 4.81 4.86 -21.13
CA GLY A 65 5.98 4.45 -21.92
C GLY A 65 6.64 3.13 -21.49
N THR A 66 6.11 2.46 -20.48
CA THR A 66 6.45 1.05 -20.15
C THR A 66 5.29 0.15 -20.59
N ASP A 67 5.51 -1.15 -20.79
CA ASP A 67 4.56 -2.13 -21.35
C ASP A 67 3.27 -2.31 -20.51
N ARG A 68 2.46 -1.25 -20.42
CA ARG A 68 1.26 -1.15 -19.60
C ARG A 68 1.46 -1.41 -18.11
N GLN A 69 2.62 -1.05 -17.56
CA GLN A 69 2.85 -1.19 -16.12
C GLN A 69 2.12 -0.11 -15.31
N PHE A 70 1.79 -0.45 -14.08
CA PHE A 70 1.12 0.45 -13.14
C PHE A 70 2.09 0.87 -12.05
N GLU A 71 2.16 2.16 -11.74
CA GLU A 71 2.80 2.61 -10.51
C GLU A 71 1.82 2.44 -9.35
N PRO A 72 2.11 1.59 -8.35
CA PRO A 72 1.25 1.45 -7.20
C PRO A 72 1.24 2.74 -6.37
N GLY A 73 0.14 2.99 -5.69
CA GLY A 73 0.13 3.99 -4.63
C GLY A 73 1.10 3.54 -3.53
N ALA A 74 1.92 4.45 -3.02
CA ALA A 74 2.96 4.12 -2.06
C ALA A 74 2.99 5.09 -0.87
N ALA A 75 3.22 4.53 0.30
CA ALA A 75 3.47 5.26 1.54
C ALA A 75 4.79 4.78 2.14
N ARG A 76 5.70 5.70 2.48
CA ARG A 76 7.05 5.37 2.93
C ARG A 76 7.44 6.16 4.17
N GLY A 77 8.12 5.47 5.08
CA GLY A 77 8.69 6.03 6.30
C GLY A 77 10.09 5.50 6.53
N THR A 78 10.89 6.27 7.26
CA THR A 78 12.20 5.83 7.75
C THR A 78 12.26 6.10 9.24
N ARG A 79 12.73 5.12 10.00
CA ARG A 79 12.90 5.21 11.45
C ARG A 79 14.22 4.62 11.89
N THR A 80 14.68 5.03 13.04
CA THR A 80 15.90 4.49 13.67
C THR A 80 15.50 3.58 14.82
N ALA A 81 16.13 2.42 14.90
CA ALA A 81 15.92 1.46 15.99
C ALA A 81 17.27 0.97 16.53
N THR A 82 17.28 0.48 17.76
CA THR A 82 18.45 -0.17 18.37
C THR A 82 18.12 -1.63 18.67
N GLY A 83 19.12 -2.49 18.59
CA GLY A 83 19.00 -3.92 18.87
C GLY A 83 19.60 -4.78 17.77
N THR A 84 19.47 -6.10 17.93
CA THR A 84 19.76 -7.06 16.87
C THR A 84 18.75 -6.93 15.72
N VAL A 85 19.10 -7.36 14.51
CA VAL A 85 18.18 -7.35 13.37
C VAL A 85 16.88 -8.09 13.70
N GLY A 86 16.97 -9.28 14.31
CA GLY A 86 15.80 -10.07 14.72
C GLY A 86 14.90 -9.34 15.74
N GLN A 87 15.48 -8.65 16.73
CA GLN A 87 14.70 -7.86 17.70
C GLN A 87 13.99 -6.67 17.03
N VAL A 88 14.70 -5.96 16.15
CA VAL A 88 14.12 -4.84 15.40
C VAL A 88 12.97 -5.34 14.53
N LEU A 89 13.19 -6.40 13.73
CA LEU A 89 12.14 -6.99 12.88
C LEU A 89 10.93 -7.43 13.70
N THR A 90 11.15 -8.15 14.81
CA THR A 90 10.07 -8.61 15.71
C THR A 90 9.24 -7.44 16.23
N ALA A 91 9.89 -6.35 16.66
CA ALA A 91 9.18 -5.15 17.10
C ALA A 91 8.38 -4.50 15.97
N GLN A 92 8.95 -4.42 14.76
CA GLN A 92 8.30 -3.81 13.59
C GLN A 92 7.09 -4.63 13.10
N THR A 93 7.23 -5.95 12.99
CA THR A 93 6.15 -6.84 12.53
C THR A 93 5.06 -6.96 13.59
N SER A 94 5.41 -6.96 14.88
CA SER A 94 4.41 -6.90 15.97
C SER A 94 3.64 -5.58 15.97
N ALA A 95 4.27 -4.46 15.59
CA ALA A 95 3.59 -3.19 15.42
C ALA A 95 2.67 -3.19 14.20
N ALA A 96 3.13 -3.73 13.07
CA ALA A 96 2.34 -3.89 11.86
C ALA A 96 1.09 -4.76 12.10
N ALA A 97 1.24 -5.85 12.84
CA ALA A 97 0.15 -6.77 13.16
C ALA A 97 -1.01 -6.09 13.92
N ARG A 98 -0.72 -5.08 14.76
CA ARG A 98 -1.77 -4.30 15.44
C ARG A 98 -2.61 -3.46 14.47
N GLU A 99 -2.05 -3.11 13.33
CA GLU A 99 -2.71 -2.36 12.25
C GLU A 99 -3.22 -3.29 11.12
N GLY A 100 -3.30 -4.61 11.38
CA GLY A 100 -3.89 -5.61 10.50
C GLY A 100 -2.96 -6.19 9.43
N TRP A 101 -1.65 -5.93 9.50
CA TRP A 101 -0.68 -6.50 8.57
C TRP A 101 -0.23 -7.91 8.98
N VAL A 102 -0.16 -8.82 8.02
CA VAL A 102 0.30 -10.20 8.24
C VAL A 102 1.62 -10.42 7.51
N VAL A 103 2.63 -10.99 8.19
CA VAL A 103 3.90 -11.35 7.54
C VAL A 103 3.66 -12.46 6.53
N ALA A 104 3.95 -12.19 5.26
CA ALA A 104 3.71 -13.12 4.16
C ALA A 104 4.99 -13.72 3.60
N ALA A 105 6.08 -12.95 3.58
CA ALA A 105 7.37 -13.44 3.12
C ALA A 105 8.51 -12.74 3.87
N ALA A 106 9.68 -13.36 3.87
CA ALA A 106 10.90 -12.71 4.30
C ALA A 106 12.10 -13.28 3.56
N ARG A 107 13.11 -12.44 3.33
CA ARG A 107 14.33 -12.81 2.62
C ARG A 107 15.56 -12.11 3.16
N CYS A 108 16.64 -12.85 3.16
CA CYS A 108 17.98 -12.31 3.28
C CYS A 108 18.35 -11.57 1.98
N GLY A 109 19.13 -10.50 2.10
CA GLY A 109 19.74 -9.83 0.96
C GLY A 109 20.77 -10.73 0.26
N ASP A 110 21.44 -10.24 -0.77
CA ASP A 110 22.47 -11.02 -1.49
C ASP A 110 23.88 -10.89 -0.87
N GLY A 111 24.01 -10.14 0.24
CA GLY A 111 25.28 -9.93 0.93
C GLY A 111 26.34 -9.22 0.08
N SER A 112 25.96 -8.61 -1.05
CA SER A 112 26.88 -7.97 -2.01
C SER A 112 27.49 -6.65 -1.53
N GLY A 113 27.07 -6.17 -0.34
CA GLY A 113 27.72 -5.07 0.36
C GLY A 113 28.86 -5.59 1.23
N THR A 114 30.10 -5.18 0.95
CA THR A 114 31.31 -5.69 1.61
C THR A 114 31.42 -5.37 3.10
N ASP A 115 30.53 -4.56 3.70
CA ASP A 115 30.71 -4.03 5.06
C ASP A 115 29.41 -3.87 5.90
N SER A 116 28.43 -4.78 5.77
CA SER A 116 27.21 -4.70 6.60
C SER A 116 26.44 -6.02 6.62
N GLY A 117 25.93 -6.41 7.80
CA GLY A 117 25.05 -7.57 7.93
C GLY A 117 23.93 -7.58 6.88
N TRP A 118 23.60 -8.77 6.39
CA TRP A 118 22.66 -9.01 5.29
C TRP A 118 21.38 -8.18 5.49
N PRO A 119 21.01 -7.28 4.55
CA PRO A 119 19.75 -6.55 4.69
C PRO A 119 18.63 -7.58 4.68
N VAL A 120 17.77 -7.56 5.70
CA VAL A 120 16.62 -8.47 5.77
C VAL A 120 15.38 -7.68 5.36
N THR A 121 14.68 -8.20 4.37
CA THR A 121 13.39 -7.69 3.92
C THR A 121 12.30 -8.61 4.42
N VAL A 122 11.30 -8.06 5.12
CA VAL A 122 10.06 -8.74 5.48
C VAL A 122 8.93 -8.09 4.71
N GLU A 123 8.20 -8.89 3.95
CA GLU A 123 7.01 -8.48 3.22
C GLU A 123 5.76 -8.86 4.02
N LEU A 124 4.85 -7.90 4.11
CA LEU A 124 3.59 -8.03 4.82
C LEU A 124 2.43 -7.80 3.86
N VAL A 125 1.27 -8.35 4.18
CA VAL A 125 0.06 -8.16 3.38
C VAL A 125 -1.07 -7.69 4.27
N ARG A 126 -1.88 -6.76 3.77
CA ARG A 126 -3.14 -6.32 4.39
C ARG A 126 -4.22 -6.17 3.34
N VAL A 127 -5.44 -6.59 3.67
CA VAL A 127 -6.63 -6.31 2.86
C VAL A 127 -7.11 -4.88 3.14
N LEU A 128 -7.24 -4.08 2.08
CA LEU A 128 -7.79 -2.72 2.11
C LEU A 128 -9.32 -2.74 2.18
N ALA A 129 -9.94 -1.58 2.42
CA ALA A 129 -11.38 -1.48 2.62
C ALA A 129 -12.22 -2.00 1.42
N ASP A 130 -11.68 -1.93 0.20
CA ASP A 130 -12.31 -2.40 -1.02
C ASP A 130 -12.01 -3.87 -1.37
N GLY A 131 -11.29 -4.58 -0.50
CA GLY A 131 -10.90 -5.97 -0.69
C GLY A 131 -9.60 -6.17 -1.48
N ALA A 132 -8.96 -5.11 -1.98
CA ALA A 132 -7.65 -5.23 -2.60
C ALA A 132 -6.56 -5.53 -1.56
N ALA A 133 -5.55 -6.30 -1.93
CA ALA A 133 -4.43 -6.59 -1.07
C ALA A 133 -3.30 -5.57 -1.29
N ALA A 134 -2.90 -4.87 -0.23
CA ALA A 134 -1.70 -4.05 -0.20
C ALA A 134 -0.51 -4.87 0.30
N VAL A 135 0.69 -4.54 -0.19
CA VAL A 135 1.94 -5.17 0.23
C VAL A 135 2.77 -4.15 1.01
N GLY A 136 3.12 -4.49 2.24
CA GLY A 136 4.02 -3.77 3.13
C GLY A 136 5.42 -4.34 3.04
N GLU A 137 6.43 -3.51 3.27
CA GLU A 137 7.83 -3.89 3.33
C GLU A 137 8.46 -3.31 4.60
N VAL A 138 9.16 -4.14 5.36
CA VAL A 138 10.13 -3.72 6.39
C VAL A 138 11.50 -4.15 5.93
N ARG A 139 12.40 -3.19 5.77
CA ARG A 139 13.80 -3.45 5.47
C ARG A 139 14.68 -2.85 6.56
N VAL A 140 15.51 -3.69 7.16
CA VAL A 140 16.46 -3.26 8.21
C VAL A 140 17.85 -3.20 7.62
N GLU A 141 18.46 -2.02 7.70
CA GLU A 141 19.81 -1.73 7.24
C GLU A 141 20.67 -1.31 8.42
N GLN A 142 21.96 -1.67 8.38
CA GLN A 142 22.92 -1.17 9.36
C GLN A 142 23.28 0.28 9.02
N ASP A 143 23.14 1.20 9.99
CA ASP A 143 23.63 2.56 9.83
C ASP A 143 25.15 2.54 10.04
N GLN A 144 25.92 2.83 8.98
CA GLN A 144 27.38 2.82 9.00
C GLN A 144 27.99 4.05 9.71
N SER A 145 27.19 4.96 10.26
CA SER A 145 27.69 6.17 10.94
C SER A 145 28.34 5.91 12.32
N GLY A 146 28.36 4.66 12.80
CA GLY A 146 29.06 4.26 14.03
C GLY A 146 30.28 3.41 13.74
N VAL A 147 31.48 3.94 14.02
CA VAL A 147 32.70 3.12 14.09
C VAL A 147 32.50 2.09 15.21
N GLU A 148 32.68 0.80 14.92
CA GLU A 148 32.80 -0.24 15.93
C GLU A 148 34.07 0.01 16.75
N ASP A 149 33.95 0.79 17.82
CA ASP A 149 34.96 0.85 18.86
C ASP A 149 34.60 -0.18 19.93
N GLY A 150 35.58 -0.99 20.30
CA GLY A 150 35.40 -2.29 20.95
C GLY A 150 34.40 -2.31 22.11
N ALA A 151 33.55 -3.34 22.08
CA ALA A 151 32.61 -3.76 23.12
C ALA A 151 31.48 -2.78 23.48
N THR A 152 30.24 -3.26 23.33
CA THR A 152 29.00 -2.75 23.98
C THR A 152 28.25 -1.57 23.38
N ARG A 153 28.54 -1.10 22.15
CA ARG A 153 27.61 -0.17 21.47
C ARG A 153 26.61 -0.92 20.59
N VAL A 154 25.33 -0.86 20.98
CA VAL A 154 24.22 -1.23 20.10
C VAL A 154 24.15 -0.19 18.98
N LEU A 155 24.63 -0.56 17.80
CA LEU A 155 24.62 0.34 16.65
C LEU A 155 23.17 0.66 16.25
N PRO A 156 22.85 1.94 15.98
CA PRO A 156 21.55 2.30 15.41
C PRO A 156 21.36 1.58 14.07
N ARG A 157 20.13 1.17 13.82
CA ARG A 157 19.69 0.51 12.59
C ARG A 157 18.71 1.44 11.89
N ARG A 158 18.91 1.64 10.60
CA ARG A 158 17.93 2.31 9.75
C ARG A 158 16.86 1.28 9.37
N VAL A 159 15.62 1.60 9.68
CA VAL A 159 14.46 0.79 9.35
C VAL A 159 13.67 1.55 8.29
N LEU A 160 13.63 0.98 7.09
CA LEU A 160 12.79 1.44 6.00
C LEU A 160 11.46 0.70 6.08
N VAL A 161 10.38 1.45 5.94
CA VAL A 161 9.02 0.93 5.98
C VAL A 161 8.30 1.49 4.78
N ALA A 162 7.68 0.62 4.01
CA ALA A 162 6.87 1.02 2.89
C ALA A 162 5.58 0.20 2.84
N ALA A 163 4.55 0.74 2.21
CA ALA A 163 3.43 -0.04 1.72
C ALA A 163 3.02 0.42 0.33
N TYR A 164 2.45 -0.51 -0.41
CA TYR A 164 2.10 -0.39 -1.80
C TYR A 164 0.68 -0.89 -2.01
N ALA A 165 -0.19 -0.01 -2.49
CA ALA A 165 -1.55 -0.35 -2.91
C ALA A 165 -1.60 -0.51 -4.43
N PRO A 166 -2.20 -1.60 -4.94
CA PRO A 166 -2.31 -1.81 -6.38
C PRO A 166 -3.17 -0.71 -7.02
N HIS A 167 -2.88 -0.37 -8.27
CA HIS A 167 -3.75 0.47 -9.07
C HIS A 167 -5.12 -0.21 -9.28
N HIS A 168 -6.20 0.56 -9.45
CA HIS A 168 -7.56 0.04 -9.57
C HIS A 168 -7.76 -0.94 -10.74
N THR A 169 -6.93 -0.84 -11.78
CA THR A 169 -6.94 -1.77 -12.92
C THR A 169 -6.12 -3.04 -12.71
N ASN A 170 -5.23 -3.08 -11.72
CA ASN A 170 -4.42 -4.27 -11.45
C ASN A 170 -5.34 -5.38 -10.92
N ARG A 171 -5.42 -6.50 -11.65
CA ARG A 171 -6.27 -7.65 -11.32
C ARG A 171 -5.53 -8.79 -10.64
N ALA A 172 -4.23 -8.63 -10.42
CA ALA A 172 -3.42 -9.63 -9.77
C ALA A 172 -3.90 -9.85 -8.34
N ARG A 173 -3.90 -11.11 -7.91
CA ARG A 173 -4.34 -11.51 -6.58
C ARG A 173 -3.13 -11.79 -5.72
N VAL A 174 -3.02 -11.08 -4.61
CA VAL A 174 -2.10 -11.41 -3.52
C VAL A 174 -2.92 -12.10 -2.44
N GLU A 175 -2.53 -13.34 -2.11
CA GLU A 175 -3.16 -14.10 -1.03
C GLU A 175 -2.61 -13.62 0.31
N VAL A 176 -3.52 -13.40 1.27
CA VAL A 176 -3.13 -13.13 2.66
C VAL A 176 -3.04 -14.48 3.36
N PRO A 177 -1.88 -14.85 3.93
CA PRO A 177 -1.78 -16.12 4.62
C PRO A 177 -2.62 -16.10 5.90
N ASP A 178 -3.20 -17.26 6.24
CA ASP A 178 -4.01 -17.42 7.45
C ASP A 178 -3.17 -17.25 8.75
N GLU A 179 -1.88 -17.56 8.67
CA GLU A 179 -0.91 -17.41 9.76
C GLU A 179 0.35 -16.67 9.28
N PRO A 180 0.98 -15.86 10.14
CA PRO A 180 2.19 -15.13 9.78
C PRO A 180 3.36 -16.09 9.54
N VAL A 181 4.10 -15.85 8.45
CA VAL A 181 5.32 -16.61 8.15
C VAL A 181 6.41 -16.32 9.18
N ALA A 182 7.01 -17.40 9.71
CA ALA A 182 8.09 -17.36 10.69
C ALA A 182 9.43 -16.97 10.02
N PHE A 183 9.76 -15.69 10.04
CA PHE A 183 11.00 -15.16 9.43
C PHE A 183 12.25 -15.45 10.26
N ASP A 184 12.14 -15.82 11.53
CA ASP A 184 13.25 -16.18 12.41
C ASP A 184 13.97 -17.47 11.96
N ALA A 185 13.33 -18.27 11.11
CA ALA A 185 13.95 -19.40 10.44
C ALA A 185 15.03 -19.00 9.41
N LEU A 186 15.11 -17.73 9.00
CA LEU A 186 16.10 -17.28 8.01
C LEU A 186 17.54 -17.49 8.48
N ALA A 187 18.40 -18.01 7.59
CA ALA A 187 19.81 -18.28 7.89
C ALA A 187 20.57 -17.01 8.32
N CYS A 188 20.28 -15.86 7.71
CA CYS A 188 20.92 -14.58 8.06
C CYS A 188 20.51 -14.04 9.44
N LEU A 189 19.49 -14.61 10.08
CA LEU A 189 19.10 -14.32 11.45
C LEU A 189 19.61 -15.37 12.45
N GLY A 190 20.39 -16.35 11.99
CA GLY A 190 20.86 -17.47 12.80
C GLY A 190 19.86 -18.63 12.88
N GLY A 191 18.80 -18.62 12.08
CA GLY A 191 17.84 -19.70 11.95
C GLY A 191 18.37 -20.90 11.16
N ALA A 192 17.66 -22.02 11.24
CA ALA A 192 18.03 -23.28 10.58
C ALA A 192 17.53 -23.42 9.12
N GLY A 193 16.81 -22.43 8.61
CA GLY A 193 16.22 -22.41 7.27
C GLY A 193 17.15 -21.87 6.19
N GLY A 194 16.55 -21.42 5.09
CA GLY A 194 17.25 -20.90 3.91
C GLY A 194 17.39 -19.38 3.88
N ALA A 195 17.68 -18.85 2.69
CA ALA A 195 17.78 -17.40 2.43
C ALA A 195 16.41 -16.71 2.26
N SER A 196 15.32 -17.47 2.15
CA SER A 196 13.97 -16.93 2.01
C SER A 196 12.93 -17.87 2.64
N VAL A 197 11.79 -17.29 3.01
CA VAL A 197 10.55 -17.95 3.43
C VAL A 197 9.36 -17.24 2.80
N GLY A 198 8.32 -17.97 2.42
CA GLY A 198 7.16 -17.41 1.72
C GLY A 198 7.37 -17.19 0.21
N PRO A 199 6.40 -16.56 -0.48
CA PRO A 199 6.47 -16.23 -1.91
C PRO A 199 7.55 -15.17 -2.21
N THR A 200 8.03 -15.13 -3.44
CA THR A 200 9.18 -14.29 -3.87
C THR A 200 8.81 -12.99 -4.58
N ASP A 201 7.55 -12.81 -4.97
CA ASP A 201 7.15 -11.82 -5.97
C ASP A 201 5.96 -10.94 -5.56
N LEU A 202 5.68 -10.78 -4.26
CA LEU A 202 4.53 -10.01 -3.77
C LEU A 202 4.54 -8.55 -4.26
N LEU A 203 5.68 -7.87 -4.14
CA LEU A 203 5.82 -6.48 -4.58
C LEU A 203 5.68 -6.33 -6.11
N PRO A 204 6.37 -7.14 -6.95
CA PRO A 204 6.10 -7.18 -8.39
C PRO A 204 4.62 -7.39 -8.75
N THR A 205 3.90 -8.24 -8.01
CA THR A 205 2.47 -8.49 -8.24
C THR A 205 1.62 -7.21 -8.07
N VAL A 206 1.85 -6.41 -7.02
CA VAL A 206 1.10 -5.14 -6.84
C VAL A 206 1.52 -4.03 -7.80
N GLN A 207 2.73 -4.12 -8.36
CA GLN A 207 3.24 -3.24 -9.42
C GLN A 207 2.75 -3.62 -10.82
N GLY A 208 2.06 -4.75 -10.98
CA GLY A 208 1.55 -5.20 -12.28
C GLY A 208 2.64 -5.73 -13.22
N ALA A 209 3.81 -6.11 -12.71
CA ALA A 209 4.89 -6.66 -13.52
C ALA A 209 4.52 -8.01 -14.17
N ASP A 210 3.61 -8.79 -13.56
CA ASP A 210 3.15 -10.08 -14.08
C ASP A 210 2.15 -9.97 -15.25
N GLU A 211 1.46 -8.85 -15.41
CA GLU A 211 0.53 -8.65 -16.55
C GLU A 211 1.29 -8.31 -17.85
N ALA A 212 2.50 -7.75 -17.77
CA ALA A 212 3.32 -7.42 -18.93
C ALA A 212 3.96 -8.66 -19.61
N ALA A 213 3.97 -9.81 -18.93
CA ALA A 213 4.57 -11.05 -19.42
C ALA A 213 3.57 -12.03 -20.08
N ARG A 214 2.28 -11.66 -20.19
CA ARG A 214 1.22 -12.46 -20.81
C ARG A 214 0.62 -11.76 -22.02
#